data_AF-A0A354FUX1-F1
#
_entry.id   AF-A0A354FUX1-F1
#
_cell.length_a   1.000
_cell.length_b   1.000
_cell.length_c   1.000
_cell.angle_alpha   90.00
_cell.angle_beta   90.00
_cell.angle_gamma   90.00
#
_symmetry.space_group_name_H-M   'P 1'
#
loop_
_entity.id
_entity.type
_entity.pdbx_description
1 polymer ?
#
loop_
_entity_poly.entity_id
_entity_poly.type
_entity_poly.pdbx_seq_one_letter_code
_entity_poly.pdbx_strand_id
1 'polypeptide(L)'
;DNDGRADEVTEFIRDIDSPRGLIWDHDRLYLLHPPHISVFFDRDHDGVAEESKRLISDIAFGFKDRPADHTTNDITMGIDGWIYIAGGDFGFMKATGSDGRTLQHRGGGVVRFRPDGSNLELFSTGTRNILATPMSPTLDMFARDNTNDGGGWDVRFHHFTPLSDHGYPRLYKNFEKEHVHPLADYGGGSGCGGVYIQEPGFPDEWNKAPFTC
;
A
#
# COMPACT_ATOMS: atom_id res chain seq x y z
N ASP A 1 29.39 -4.65 15.16
CA ASP A 1 30.19 -5.48 16.11
C ASP A 1 29.35 -6.55 16.88
N ASN A 2 28.27 -7.07 16.27
CA ASN A 2 27.30 -8.00 16.88
C ASN A 2 26.58 -7.46 18.13
N ASP A 3 26.57 -6.16 18.39
CA ASP A 3 25.81 -5.55 19.49
C ASP A 3 24.30 -5.37 19.18
N GLY A 4 23.87 -5.71 17.96
CA GLY A 4 22.50 -5.55 17.50
C GLY A 4 22.16 -4.12 17.06
N ARG A 5 23.16 -3.25 16.87
CA ARG A 5 23.03 -1.91 16.31
C ARG A 5 23.72 -1.82 14.96
N ALA A 6 23.29 -0.83 14.18
CA ALA A 6 23.95 -0.52 12.92
C ALA A 6 25.34 0.08 13.19
N ASP A 7 26.36 -0.46 12.54
CA ASP A 7 27.73 0.06 12.60
C ASP A 7 27.86 1.42 11.87
N GLU A 8 27.03 1.66 10.85
CA GLU A 8 26.95 2.89 10.06
C GLU A 8 25.50 3.23 9.72
N VAL A 9 25.19 4.53 9.59
CA VAL A 9 23.88 5.03 9.15
C VAL A 9 24.10 6.05 8.05
N THR A 10 23.56 5.75 6.87
CA THR A 10 23.60 6.62 5.69
C THR A 10 22.20 7.12 5.36
N GLU A 11 22.08 8.43 5.15
CA GLU A 11 20.85 9.04 4.67
C GLU A 11 20.76 8.86 3.15
N PHE A 12 20.04 7.84 2.70
CA PHE A 12 19.81 7.59 1.27
C PHE A 12 19.21 8.81 0.56
N ILE A 13 18.25 9.47 1.24
CA ILE A 13 17.63 10.75 0.83
C ILE A 13 17.54 11.61 2.09
N ARG A 14 18.16 12.80 2.10
CA ARG A 14 18.17 13.70 3.28
C ARG A 14 16.84 14.38 3.55
N ASP A 15 16.22 14.92 2.50
CA ASP A 15 15.04 15.77 2.62
C ASP A 15 13.79 15.05 2.11
N ILE A 16 13.26 14.14 2.92
CA ILE A 16 12.02 13.42 2.63
C ILE A 16 11.02 13.55 3.76
N ASP A 17 9.79 13.93 3.42
CA ASP A 17 8.71 14.08 4.40
C ASP A 17 7.73 12.92 4.30
N SER A 18 7.35 12.38 5.47
CA SER A 18 6.36 11.31 5.64
C SER A 18 6.49 10.14 4.65
N PRO A 19 7.64 9.44 4.56
CA PRO A 19 7.72 8.20 3.81
C PRO A 19 6.77 7.16 4.41
N ARG A 20 6.02 6.42 3.57
CA ARG A 20 5.00 5.46 4.05
C ARG A 20 5.17 4.04 3.55
N GLY A 21 5.57 3.89 2.29
CA GLY A 21 5.84 2.59 1.67
C GLY A 21 7.05 2.68 0.77
N LEU A 22 7.84 1.62 0.74
CA LEU A 22 9.10 1.58 0.00
C LEU A 22 9.33 0.24 -0.68
N ILE A 23 9.94 0.27 -1.86
CA ILE A 23 10.42 -0.92 -2.58
C ILE A 23 11.83 -0.62 -3.05
N TRP A 24 12.77 -1.47 -2.63
CA TRP A 24 14.10 -1.49 -3.23
C TRP A 24 14.12 -2.44 -4.42
N ASP A 25 14.65 -2.00 -5.55
CA ASP A 25 14.83 -2.82 -6.75
C ASP A 25 16.19 -2.52 -7.38
N HIS A 26 17.16 -3.41 -7.16
CA HIS A 26 18.53 -3.29 -7.66
C HIS A 26 19.25 -1.99 -7.24
N ASP A 27 19.13 -0.94 -8.05
CA ASP A 27 19.83 0.34 -7.98
C ASP A 27 18.88 1.52 -7.71
N ARG A 28 17.66 1.23 -7.22
CA ARG A 28 16.65 2.26 -7.01
C ARG A 28 15.70 1.95 -5.86
N LEU A 29 15.17 3.03 -5.30
CA LEU A 29 14.13 3.05 -4.29
C LEU A 29 12.86 3.67 -4.88
N TYR A 30 11.80 2.89 -4.99
CA TYR A 30 10.45 3.41 -5.15
C TYR A 30 9.93 3.83 -3.79
N LEU A 31 9.41 5.04 -3.69
CA LEU A 31 8.97 5.61 -2.43
C LEU A 31 7.61 6.29 -2.58
N LEU A 32 6.68 5.88 -1.71
CA LEU A 32 5.47 6.63 -1.43
C LEU A 32 5.77 7.68 -0.36
N HIS A 33 5.73 8.94 -0.75
CA HIS A 33 5.90 10.12 0.10
C HIS A 33 4.80 11.12 -0.25
N PRO A 34 3.67 11.13 0.49
CA PRO A 34 2.52 11.95 0.15
C PRO A 34 2.88 13.42 -0.10
N PRO A 35 2.34 14.05 -1.15
CA PRO A 35 1.25 13.54 -2.00
C PRO A 35 1.72 12.76 -3.24
N HIS A 36 2.97 12.28 -3.30
CA HIS A 36 3.58 11.75 -4.51
C HIS A 36 4.15 10.33 -4.34
N ILE A 37 4.40 9.68 -5.48
CA ILE A 37 5.32 8.55 -5.57
C ILE A 37 6.47 8.95 -6.48
N SER A 38 7.69 8.75 -6.01
CA SER A 38 8.92 8.93 -6.80
C SER A 38 9.75 7.67 -6.80
N VAL A 39 10.62 7.56 -7.80
CA VAL A 39 11.77 6.67 -7.77
C VAL A 39 13.04 7.48 -7.58
N PHE A 40 13.94 6.98 -6.76
CA PHE A 40 15.26 7.53 -6.49
C PHE A 40 16.30 6.49 -6.88
N PHE A 41 17.38 6.88 -7.53
CA PHE A 41 18.38 5.94 -8.03
C PHE A 41 19.70 6.18 -7.30
N ASP A 42 20.43 5.08 -7.08
CA ASP A 42 21.78 4.99 -6.52
C ASP A 42 22.60 4.18 -7.53
N ARG A 43 23.16 4.90 -8.49
CA ARG A 43 23.79 4.33 -9.70
C ARG A 43 25.20 3.86 -9.43
N ASP A 44 25.90 4.50 -8.50
CA ASP A 44 27.25 4.12 -8.14
C ASP A 44 27.33 3.18 -6.92
N HIS A 45 26.18 2.88 -6.31
CA HIS A 45 26.03 1.96 -5.18
C HIS A 45 26.75 2.44 -3.92
N ASP A 46 26.85 3.76 -3.72
CA ASP A 46 27.43 4.36 -2.52
C ASP A 46 26.42 4.49 -1.36
N GLY A 47 25.15 4.13 -1.59
CA GLY A 47 24.08 4.21 -0.61
C GLY A 47 23.46 5.60 -0.49
N VAL A 48 23.66 6.48 -1.46
CA VAL A 48 23.06 7.82 -1.56
C VAL A 48 22.40 8.00 -2.92
N ALA A 49 21.16 8.48 -2.95
CA ALA A 49 20.48 8.73 -4.21
C ALA A 49 21.06 9.94 -4.95
N GLU A 50 21.43 9.79 -6.22
CA GLU A 50 21.96 10.90 -7.03
C GLU A 50 20.90 11.52 -7.95
N GLU A 51 19.89 10.74 -8.34
CA GLU A 51 18.80 11.20 -9.21
C GLU A 51 17.43 10.74 -8.72
N SER A 52 16.38 11.47 -9.10
CA SER A 52 15.01 11.06 -8.83
C SER A 52 14.06 11.43 -9.96
N LYS A 53 12.98 10.65 -10.08
CA LYS A 53 11.89 10.90 -11.01
C LYS A 53 10.56 10.74 -10.29
N ARG A 54 9.67 11.72 -10.43
CA ARG A 54 8.27 11.58 -10.00
C ARG A 54 7.54 10.62 -10.92
N LEU A 55 6.91 9.59 -10.35
CA LEU A 55 6.14 8.59 -11.07
C LEU A 55 4.65 8.93 -11.06
N ILE A 56 4.11 9.22 -9.87
CA ILE A 56 2.71 9.56 -9.68
C ILE A 56 2.63 10.89 -8.90
N SER A 57 1.84 11.83 -9.41
CA SER A 57 1.49 13.07 -8.71
C SER A 57 0.15 12.92 -8.00
N ASP A 58 -0.05 13.61 -6.88
CA ASP A 58 -1.32 13.75 -6.15
C ASP A 58 -2.06 12.43 -5.81
N ILE A 59 -1.31 11.40 -5.40
CA ILE A 59 -1.81 10.08 -4.95
C ILE A 59 -2.24 10.07 -3.47
N ALA A 60 -2.27 11.24 -2.85
CA ALA A 60 -2.82 11.53 -1.54
C ALA A 60 -3.11 13.04 -1.45
N PHE A 61 -3.81 13.47 -0.40
CA PHE A 61 -3.94 14.91 -0.09
C PHE A 61 -2.60 15.48 0.37
N GLY A 62 -2.33 16.74 0.04
CA GLY A 62 -1.24 17.49 0.66
C GLY A 62 -1.57 17.79 2.12
N PHE A 63 -0.53 17.88 2.97
CA PHE A 63 -0.68 18.09 4.42
C PHE A 63 -1.42 19.37 4.81
N LYS A 64 -1.41 20.38 3.94
CA LYS A 64 -2.16 21.63 4.14
C LYS A 64 -3.68 21.41 4.09
N ASP A 65 -4.15 20.47 3.29
CA ASP A 65 -5.57 20.25 3.04
C ASP A 65 -6.15 19.22 4.01
N ARG A 66 -5.36 18.19 4.35
CA ARG A 66 -5.74 17.14 5.31
C ARG A 66 -4.50 16.47 5.89
N PRO A 67 -4.50 16.08 7.18
CA PRO A 67 -3.54 15.09 7.67
C PRO A 67 -3.55 13.86 6.76
N ALA A 68 -2.41 13.20 6.55
CA ALA A 68 -2.32 12.03 5.66
C ALA A 68 -3.00 10.76 6.24
N ASP A 69 -3.91 10.93 7.20
CA ASP A 69 -4.78 9.89 7.70
C ASP A 69 -5.67 9.33 6.56
N HIS A 70 -5.84 8.02 6.50
CA HIS A 70 -6.61 7.24 5.49
C HIS A 70 -6.44 7.66 4.02
N THR A 71 -5.22 8.02 3.60
CA THR A 71 -4.90 8.32 2.20
C THR A 71 -4.27 7.10 1.53
N THR A 72 -2.97 7.11 1.24
CA THR A 72 -2.22 5.97 0.76
C THR A 72 -1.13 5.64 1.79
N ASN A 73 -0.90 4.35 2.00
CA ASN A 73 -0.13 3.87 3.15
C ASN A 73 1.11 3.08 2.75
N ASP A 74 1.00 2.10 1.86
CA ASP A 74 2.14 1.22 1.52
C ASP A 74 2.18 0.91 0.02
N ILE A 75 3.33 0.47 -0.47
CA ILE A 75 3.52 0.00 -1.83
C ILE A 75 4.22 -1.36 -1.88
N THR A 76 3.76 -2.25 -2.76
CA THR A 76 4.34 -3.59 -2.96
C THR A 76 4.47 -3.89 -4.45
N MET A 77 5.61 -4.45 -4.88
CA MET A 77 5.78 -4.94 -6.25
C MET A 77 5.21 -6.36 -6.37
N GLY A 78 4.29 -6.56 -7.32
CA GLY A 78 3.82 -7.90 -7.69
C GLY A 78 4.74 -8.57 -8.72
N ILE A 79 4.70 -9.90 -8.77
CA ILE A 79 5.45 -10.71 -9.75
C ILE A 79 5.02 -10.44 -11.21
N ASP A 80 3.85 -9.81 -11.42
CA ASP A 80 3.36 -9.36 -12.72
C ASP A 80 3.93 -7.99 -13.16
N GLY A 81 4.88 -7.43 -12.40
CA GLY A 81 5.56 -6.18 -12.71
C GLY A 81 4.66 -4.96 -12.56
N TRP A 82 3.74 -5.00 -11.60
CA TRP A 82 2.95 -3.85 -11.16
C TRP A 82 3.33 -3.47 -9.73
N ILE A 83 3.28 -2.17 -9.45
CA ILE A 83 3.35 -1.67 -8.07
C ILE A 83 1.93 -1.42 -7.59
N TYR A 84 1.58 -2.07 -6.48
CA TYR A 84 0.30 -1.99 -5.80
C TYR A 84 0.38 -1.02 -4.64
N ILE A 85 -0.69 -0.28 -4.39
CA ILE A 85 -0.78 0.76 -3.37
C ILE A 85 -1.93 0.40 -2.43
N ALA A 86 -1.62 0.30 -1.14
CA ALA A 86 -2.63 0.18 -0.09
C ALA A 86 -3.32 1.55 0.13
N GLY A 87 -4.62 1.63 -0.16
CA GLY A 87 -5.41 2.86 -0.14
C GLY A 87 -6.52 2.88 0.92
N GLY A 88 -6.63 4.00 1.61
CA GLY A 88 -7.73 4.34 2.51
C GLY A 88 -8.86 5.14 1.86
N ASP A 89 -9.92 5.35 2.62
CA ASP A 89 -11.23 5.79 2.14
C ASP A 89 -11.29 7.27 1.80
N PHE A 90 -10.40 8.09 2.35
CA PHE A 90 -10.26 9.46 1.87
C PHE A 90 -9.59 9.48 0.49
N GLY A 91 -8.65 8.57 0.24
CA GLY A 91 -8.02 8.36 -1.06
C GLY A 91 -7.37 9.64 -1.60
N PHE A 92 -7.68 9.98 -2.85
CA PHE A 92 -7.12 11.12 -3.57
C PHE A 92 -8.07 11.65 -4.64
N MET A 93 -7.92 12.93 -4.98
CA MET A 93 -8.85 13.62 -5.87
C MET A 93 -8.45 13.57 -7.35
N LYS A 94 -7.15 13.55 -7.67
CA LYS A 94 -6.68 13.59 -9.06
C LYS A 94 -5.23 13.11 -9.18
N ALA A 95 -5.00 11.85 -8.86
CA ALA A 95 -3.69 11.27 -9.07
C ALA A 95 -3.36 11.25 -10.57
N THR A 96 -2.13 11.59 -10.94
CA THR A 96 -1.69 11.67 -12.35
C THR A 96 -0.42 10.84 -12.55
N GLY A 97 -0.49 9.86 -13.43
CA GLY A 97 0.65 9.03 -13.83
C GLY A 97 1.60 9.74 -14.79
N SER A 98 2.76 9.14 -15.04
CA SER A 98 3.80 9.69 -15.92
C SER A 98 3.38 9.77 -17.40
N ASP A 99 2.37 8.97 -17.78
CA ASP A 99 1.72 8.95 -19.10
C ASP A 99 0.56 9.96 -19.22
N GLY A 100 0.31 10.76 -18.17
CA GLY A 100 -0.78 11.73 -18.12
C GLY A 100 -2.15 11.12 -17.80
N ARG A 101 -2.23 9.79 -17.57
CA ARG A 101 -3.47 9.16 -17.11
C ARG A 101 -3.82 9.69 -15.73
N THR A 102 -5.10 9.99 -15.53
CA THR A 102 -5.60 10.48 -14.24
C THR A 102 -6.56 9.50 -13.62
N LEU A 103 -6.56 9.45 -12.29
CA LEU A 103 -7.47 8.66 -11.50
C LEU A 103 -7.96 9.49 -10.30
N GLN A 104 -9.24 9.40 -10.02
CA GLN A 104 -9.84 9.85 -8.77
C GLN A 104 -10.37 8.64 -8.05
N HIS A 105 -10.04 8.48 -6.77
CA HIS A 105 -10.57 7.36 -5.99
C HIS A 105 -10.83 7.73 -4.53
N ARG A 106 -11.96 7.26 -4.02
CA ARG A 106 -12.40 7.33 -2.62
C ARG A 106 -13.11 6.03 -2.26
N GLY A 107 -13.14 5.69 -0.97
CA GLY A 107 -13.75 4.44 -0.50
C GLY A 107 -12.79 3.25 -0.46
N GLY A 108 -11.48 3.52 -0.41
CA GLY A 108 -10.42 2.58 -0.08
C GLY A 108 -10.25 1.46 -1.08
N GLY A 109 -9.26 0.63 -0.83
CA GLY A 109 -8.92 -0.53 -1.63
C GLY A 109 -7.51 -0.44 -2.16
N VAL A 110 -7.30 -1.01 -3.34
CA VAL A 110 -5.97 -1.17 -3.92
C VAL A 110 -5.93 -0.48 -5.28
N VAL A 111 -4.92 0.36 -5.46
CA VAL A 111 -4.59 1.03 -6.73
C VAL A 111 -3.29 0.43 -7.23
N ARG A 112 -3.03 0.44 -8.54
CA ARG A 112 -1.75 -0.01 -9.09
C ARG A 112 -1.27 0.84 -10.26
N PHE A 113 0.03 0.77 -10.53
CA PHE A 113 0.68 1.44 -11.65
C PHE A 113 1.93 0.66 -12.10
N ARG A 114 2.43 0.96 -13.29
CA ARG A 114 3.67 0.36 -13.79
C ARG A 114 4.91 1.02 -13.18
N PRO A 115 6.05 0.33 -13.06
CA PRO A 115 7.27 0.89 -12.46
C PRO A 115 7.80 2.18 -13.13
N ASP A 116 7.37 2.49 -14.36
CA ASP A 116 7.69 3.73 -15.06
C ASP A 116 6.72 4.90 -14.77
N GLY A 117 5.69 4.67 -13.95
CA GLY A 117 4.63 5.62 -13.60
C GLY A 117 3.39 5.55 -14.50
N SER A 118 3.37 4.70 -15.53
CA SER A 118 2.27 4.61 -16.49
C SER A 118 1.12 3.71 -15.99
N ASN A 119 -0.01 3.77 -16.69
CA ASN A 119 -1.15 2.89 -16.51
C ASN A 119 -1.74 2.89 -15.09
N LEU A 120 -1.76 4.05 -14.42
CA LEU A 120 -2.39 4.20 -13.11
C LEU A 120 -3.87 3.76 -13.15
N GLU A 121 -4.23 2.76 -12.35
CA GLU A 121 -5.58 2.19 -12.34
C GLU A 121 -6.02 1.63 -10.98
N LEU A 122 -7.34 1.56 -10.80
CA LEU A 122 -7.95 0.91 -9.65
C LEU A 122 -7.90 -0.61 -9.83
N PHE A 123 -7.33 -1.32 -8.85
CA PHE A 123 -7.28 -2.78 -8.84
C PHE A 123 -8.47 -3.37 -8.08
N SER A 124 -8.78 -2.84 -6.89
CA SER A 124 -9.91 -3.25 -6.05
C SER A 124 -10.41 -2.06 -5.23
N THR A 125 -11.66 -2.07 -4.82
CA THR A 125 -12.28 -1.01 -4.02
C THR A 125 -13.02 -1.54 -2.81
N GLY A 126 -13.40 -0.65 -1.91
CA GLY A 126 -14.46 -0.94 -0.95
C GLY A 126 -13.98 -1.39 0.41
N THR A 127 -12.78 -0.95 0.81
CA THR A 127 -12.27 -1.07 2.18
C THR A 127 -12.26 0.30 2.85
N ARG A 128 -12.04 0.36 4.17
CA ARG A 128 -11.90 1.63 4.88
C ARG A 128 -10.48 2.16 4.81
N ASN A 129 -9.53 1.50 5.46
CA ASN A 129 -8.15 1.94 5.53
C ASN A 129 -7.23 0.74 5.73
N ILE A 130 -6.66 0.27 4.61
CA ILE A 130 -5.65 -0.79 4.62
C ILE A 130 -4.25 -0.18 4.65
N LEU A 131 -3.37 -0.72 5.49
CA LEU A 131 -2.01 -0.19 5.65
C LEU A 131 -0.95 -0.96 4.87
N ALA A 132 -1.26 -2.15 4.36
CA ALA A 132 -0.35 -2.97 3.56
C ALA A 132 -1.13 -3.90 2.64
N THR A 133 -0.44 -4.44 1.62
CA THR A 133 -0.96 -5.47 0.72
C THR A 133 -0.04 -6.70 0.72
N PRO A 134 0.07 -7.45 1.84
CA PRO A 134 0.83 -8.70 1.88
C PRO A 134 0.44 -9.62 0.72
N MET A 135 1.44 -9.98 -0.07
CA MET A 135 1.25 -10.64 -1.36
C MET A 135 2.06 -11.94 -1.45
N SER A 136 1.41 -13.01 -1.85
CA SER A 136 2.09 -14.28 -2.12
C SER A 136 2.93 -14.21 -3.41
N PRO A 137 3.91 -15.12 -3.59
CA PRO A 137 4.64 -15.24 -4.86
C PRO A 137 3.75 -15.60 -6.07
N THR A 138 2.49 -15.98 -5.84
CA THR A 138 1.48 -16.29 -6.87
C THR A 138 0.44 -15.18 -7.05
N LEU A 139 0.68 -13.99 -6.49
CA LEU A 139 -0.22 -12.80 -6.52
C LEU A 139 -1.52 -12.94 -5.71
N ASP A 140 -1.56 -13.82 -4.72
CA ASP A 140 -2.65 -13.79 -3.74
C ASP A 140 -2.41 -12.59 -2.81
N MET A 141 -3.32 -11.64 -2.83
CA MET A 141 -3.16 -10.37 -2.14
C MET A 141 -4.14 -10.26 -0.99
N PHE A 142 -3.63 -9.92 0.18
CA PHE A 142 -4.42 -9.80 1.38
C PHE A 142 -4.27 -8.42 2.01
N ALA A 143 -5.20 -8.05 2.89
CA ALA A 143 -4.98 -6.94 3.82
C ALA A 143 -5.89 -7.08 5.04
N ARG A 144 -5.43 -6.49 6.14
CA ARG A 144 -6.28 -6.18 7.29
C ARG A 144 -6.80 -4.75 7.14
N ASP A 145 -8.11 -4.62 7.11
CA ASP A 145 -8.83 -3.36 7.02
C ASP A 145 -9.19 -2.84 8.42
N ASN A 146 -9.22 -1.53 8.57
CA ASN A 146 -9.54 -0.86 9.82
C ASN A 146 -11.06 -0.76 10.03
N THR A 147 -11.48 -0.82 11.30
CA THR A 147 -12.89 -0.58 11.69
C THR A 147 -13.33 0.81 11.28
N ASN A 148 -14.63 1.10 11.22
CA ASN A 148 -15.16 2.47 11.19
C ASN A 148 -15.62 2.97 12.56
N ASP A 149 -14.90 2.60 13.62
CA ASP A 149 -15.06 3.15 14.97
C ASP A 149 -16.48 3.00 15.53
N GLY A 150 -17.07 1.80 15.38
CA GLY A 150 -18.42 1.48 15.86
C GLY A 150 -19.53 1.81 14.86
N GLY A 151 -19.21 2.23 13.65
CA GLY A 151 -20.16 2.48 12.57
C GLY A 151 -20.66 1.22 11.83
N GLY A 152 -20.35 0.00 12.31
CA GLY A 152 -20.78 -1.28 11.74
C GLY A 152 -19.84 -1.89 10.68
N TRP A 153 -18.67 -1.29 10.48
CA TRP A 153 -17.56 -1.87 9.72
C TRP A 153 -16.46 -2.24 10.71
N ASP A 154 -16.23 -3.52 10.93
CA ASP A 154 -15.25 -4.01 11.92
C ASP A 154 -13.87 -4.26 11.28
N VAL A 155 -12.87 -4.67 12.07
CA VAL A 155 -11.55 -5.10 11.54
C VAL A 155 -11.78 -6.34 10.70
N ARG A 156 -11.39 -6.27 9.43
CA ARG A 156 -11.67 -7.33 8.46
C ARG A 156 -10.43 -7.78 7.73
N PHE A 157 -10.35 -9.07 7.43
CA PHE A 157 -9.28 -9.62 6.63
C PHE A 157 -9.80 -9.94 5.24
N HIS A 158 -9.21 -9.31 4.24
CA HIS A 158 -9.65 -9.36 2.85
C HIS A 158 -8.67 -10.16 2.02
N HIS A 159 -9.20 -10.82 0.98
CA HIS A 159 -8.44 -11.29 -0.17
C HIS A 159 -8.91 -10.51 -1.39
N PHE A 160 -7.97 -9.93 -2.14
CA PHE A 160 -8.26 -9.04 -3.26
C PHE A 160 -8.06 -9.76 -4.58
N THR A 161 -8.99 -9.52 -5.50
CA THR A 161 -8.87 -9.93 -6.91
C THR A 161 -9.09 -8.71 -7.81
N PRO A 162 -8.66 -8.73 -9.07
CA PRO A 162 -8.96 -7.63 -9.98
C PRO A 162 -10.47 -7.32 -10.01
N LEU A 163 -10.81 -6.04 -9.89
CA LEU A 163 -12.16 -5.47 -9.92
C LEU A 163 -13.08 -5.86 -8.75
N SER A 164 -12.58 -6.45 -7.67
CA SER A 164 -13.41 -6.72 -6.49
C SER A 164 -13.91 -5.43 -5.82
N ASP A 165 -15.15 -5.44 -5.34
CA ASP A 165 -15.72 -4.40 -4.47
C ASP A 165 -16.04 -5.03 -3.11
N HIS A 166 -15.37 -4.55 -2.06
CA HIS A 166 -15.55 -5.04 -0.69
C HIS A 166 -16.64 -4.30 0.10
N GLY A 167 -17.28 -3.29 -0.50
CA GLY A 167 -18.54 -2.76 -0.02
C GLY A 167 -18.49 -1.55 0.92
N TYR A 168 -17.35 -1.20 1.51
CA TYR A 168 -17.23 0.06 2.24
C TYR A 168 -17.15 1.27 1.27
N PRO A 169 -17.64 2.47 1.63
CA PRO A 169 -18.64 2.75 2.66
C PRO A 169 -20.08 2.53 2.18
N ARG A 170 -20.29 2.07 0.93
CA ARG A 170 -21.57 2.20 0.22
C ARG A 170 -22.57 1.07 0.50
N LEU A 171 -22.10 -0.17 0.57
CA LEU A 171 -22.92 -1.38 0.54
C LEU A 171 -23.08 -2.02 1.92
N TYR A 172 -22.09 -1.89 2.80
CA TYR A 172 -21.96 -2.71 4.01
C TYR A 172 -23.12 -2.67 5.03
N LYS A 173 -23.97 -1.63 5.01
CA LYS A 173 -25.10 -1.49 5.95
C LYS A 173 -26.42 -2.08 5.45
N ASN A 174 -26.72 -1.84 4.18
CA ASN A 174 -28.06 -2.08 3.62
C ASN A 174 -28.05 -3.09 2.47
N PHE A 175 -26.86 -3.46 1.99
CA PHE A 175 -26.63 -4.32 0.84
C PHE A 175 -25.50 -5.31 1.19
N GLU A 176 -25.55 -5.92 2.37
CA GLU A 176 -24.43 -6.72 2.89
C GLU A 176 -24.09 -7.92 1.99
N LYS A 177 -25.04 -8.36 1.17
CA LYS A 177 -24.89 -9.50 0.25
C LYS A 177 -24.40 -9.11 -1.15
N GLU A 178 -24.20 -7.82 -1.41
CA GLU A 178 -23.88 -7.30 -2.75
C GLU A 178 -22.40 -6.93 -2.91
N HIS A 179 -21.54 -7.35 -1.97
CA HIS A 179 -20.10 -7.10 -2.03
C HIS A 179 -19.28 -8.34 -1.69
N VAL A 180 -17.98 -8.30 -1.98
CA VAL A 180 -17.04 -9.35 -1.59
C VAL A 180 -16.92 -9.36 -0.08
N HIS A 181 -17.28 -10.48 0.54
CA HIS A 181 -17.17 -10.68 1.97
C HIS A 181 -15.71 -10.84 2.41
N PRO A 182 -15.35 -10.38 3.62
CA PRO A 182 -14.04 -10.64 4.17
C PRO A 182 -13.87 -12.14 4.47
N LEU A 183 -12.63 -12.61 4.47
CA LEU A 183 -12.27 -13.94 4.91
C LEU A 183 -12.47 -14.12 6.43
N ALA A 184 -12.31 -13.04 7.19
CA ALA A 184 -12.56 -13.02 8.63
C ALA A 184 -12.95 -11.61 9.10
N ASP A 185 -13.74 -11.57 10.17
CA ASP A 185 -14.08 -10.37 10.92
C ASP A 185 -13.57 -10.55 12.36
N TYR A 186 -12.83 -9.58 12.86
CA TYR A 186 -12.16 -9.60 14.17
C TYR A 186 -12.81 -8.64 15.18
N GLY A 187 -13.92 -8.00 14.83
CA GLY A 187 -14.59 -7.00 15.67
C GLY A 187 -13.81 -5.69 15.76
N GLY A 188 -13.87 -5.02 16.92
CA GLY A 188 -13.21 -3.74 17.14
C GLY A 188 -11.67 -3.80 17.09
N GLY A 189 -11.03 -2.67 16.82
CA GLY A 189 -9.57 -2.55 16.76
C GLY A 189 -9.08 -1.70 15.60
N SER A 190 -7.76 -1.75 15.38
CA SER A 190 -7.08 -1.04 14.30
C SER A 190 -6.01 -1.96 13.71
N GLY A 191 -6.09 -2.18 12.40
CA GLY A 191 -5.05 -2.89 11.67
C GLY A 191 -3.87 -1.97 11.40
N CYS A 192 -2.66 -2.44 11.69
CA CYS A 192 -1.42 -1.66 11.65
C CYS A 192 -0.49 -2.07 10.49
N GLY A 193 -0.76 -3.18 9.81
CA GLY A 193 0.03 -3.59 8.63
C GLY A 193 -0.01 -5.08 8.38
N GLY A 194 0.86 -5.54 7.48
CA GLY A 194 1.05 -6.95 7.23
C GLY A 194 2.17 -7.27 6.25
N VAL A 195 2.61 -8.52 6.30
CA VAL A 195 3.65 -9.09 5.44
C VAL A 195 3.25 -10.50 5.05
N TYR A 196 3.60 -10.94 3.85
CA TYR A 196 3.48 -12.34 3.46
C TYR A 196 4.83 -13.01 3.68
N ILE A 197 4.88 -14.06 4.50
CA ILE A 197 6.13 -14.76 4.80
C ILE A 197 6.18 -16.04 3.98
N GLN A 198 7.21 -16.15 3.14
CA GLN A 198 7.56 -17.38 2.45
C GLN A 198 9.09 -17.53 2.36
N GLU A 199 9.72 -17.89 3.46
CA GLU A 199 11.18 -17.89 3.59
C GLU A 199 11.73 -19.27 4.00
N PRO A 200 12.84 -19.76 3.41
CA PRO A 200 13.41 -21.07 3.77
C PRO A 200 13.80 -21.22 5.24
N GLY A 201 14.09 -20.11 5.93
CA GLY A 201 14.46 -20.10 7.35
C GLY A 201 13.28 -20.03 8.33
N PHE A 202 12.05 -19.84 7.84
CA PHE A 202 10.86 -19.75 8.68
C PHE A 202 10.26 -21.14 8.95
N PRO A 203 9.86 -21.47 10.19
CA PRO A 203 9.24 -22.76 10.51
C PRO A 203 8.02 -23.03 9.62
N ASP A 204 7.85 -24.28 9.16
CA ASP A 204 6.79 -24.66 8.22
C ASP A 204 5.38 -24.27 8.68
N GLU A 205 5.11 -24.30 9.98
CA GLU A 205 3.82 -23.90 10.58
C GLU A 205 3.49 -22.40 10.45
N TRP A 206 4.51 -21.55 10.27
CA TRP A 206 4.40 -20.10 10.11
C TRP A 206 4.80 -19.63 8.71
N ASN A 207 4.99 -20.57 7.78
CA ASN A 207 5.46 -20.29 6.43
C ASN A 207 4.29 -20.24 5.45
N LYS A 208 4.47 -19.61 4.28
CA LYS A 208 3.47 -19.49 3.20
C LYS A 208 2.16 -18.88 3.69
N ALA A 209 2.25 -17.82 4.49
CA ALA A 209 1.09 -17.21 5.11
C ALA A 209 1.20 -15.67 5.21
N PRO A 210 0.06 -14.96 5.12
CA PRO A 210 -0.01 -13.54 5.46
C PRO A 210 -0.06 -13.36 6.98
N PHE A 211 0.83 -12.54 7.50
CA PHE A 211 0.82 -12.05 8.88
C PHE A 211 0.29 -10.63 8.87
N THR A 212 -0.74 -10.37 9.66
CA THR A 212 -1.34 -9.03 9.80
C THR A 212 -1.56 -8.73 11.27
N CYS A 213 -1.39 -7.48 11.66
CA CYS A 213 -1.66 -6.99 13.01
C CYS A 213 -2.73 -5.90 12.96
#